data_AF-A0A962WFI5-F1
#
_entry.id   AF-A0A962WFI5-F1
#
_cell.length_a   1.000
_cell.length_b   1.000
_cell.length_c   1.000
_cell.angle_alpha   90.00
_cell.angle_beta   90.00
_cell.angle_gamma   90.00
#
_symmetry.space_group_name_H-M   'P 1'
#
loop_
_entity.id
_entity.type
_entity.pdbx_description
1 polymer ?
#
loop_
_entity_poly.entity_id
_entity_poly.type
_entity_poly.pdbx_seq_one_letter_code
_entity_poly.pdbx_strand_id
1 'polypeptide(L)'
;MTTLRKYRRRERTAVVAVRLDLCTDGFAYRKWGAEQRCKPGDWVVDNQGDVYTIDAASFARTYERVSPGMYVKTAPVWAERTDSAGAIRTREGETHYAAGDYLVYNDAERGDGYAVSADRFHTLYEALD
;
A
#
# COMPACT_ATOMS: atom_id res chain seq x y z
N MET A 1 -1.61 3.19 23.81
CA MET A 1 -0.52 3.60 22.89
C MET A 1 -0.11 2.36 22.12
N THR A 2 -0.47 2.31 20.85
CA THR A 2 -0.09 1.21 19.95
C THR A 2 1.36 1.40 19.53
N THR A 3 2.18 0.37 19.73
CA THR A 3 3.60 0.43 19.38
C THR A 3 3.75 0.20 17.89
N LEU A 4 4.40 1.16 17.20
CA LEU A 4 4.80 0.99 15.80
C LEU A 4 5.87 -0.10 15.72
N ARG A 5 5.61 -1.17 14.96
CA ARG A 5 6.50 -2.32 14.81
C ARG A 5 6.94 -2.47 13.36
N LYS A 6 8.12 -3.03 13.14
CA LYS A 6 8.67 -3.27 11.81
C LYS A 6 8.23 -4.64 11.29
N TYR A 7 7.87 -4.69 10.02
CA TYR A 7 7.40 -5.90 9.34
C TYR A 7 8.07 -6.01 7.98
N ARG A 8 8.17 -7.23 7.46
CA ARG A 8 8.48 -7.49 6.05
C ARG A 8 7.30 -8.15 5.37
N ARG A 9 7.25 -8.01 4.05
CA ARG A 9 6.28 -8.76 3.25
C ARG A 9 6.68 -10.23 3.22
N ARG A 10 5.71 -11.12 3.37
CA ARG A 10 5.95 -12.57 3.28
C ARG A 10 6.41 -12.95 1.88
N GLU A 11 7.29 -13.95 1.81
CA GLU A 11 7.80 -14.48 0.54
C GLU A 11 6.65 -14.95 -0.37
N ARG A 12 6.81 -14.82 -1.69
CA ARG A 12 5.84 -15.21 -2.74
C ARG A 12 4.61 -14.29 -2.93
N THR A 13 4.66 -13.04 -2.47
CA THR A 13 3.58 -12.06 -2.67
C THR A 13 3.89 -11.06 -3.79
N ALA A 14 4.32 -11.57 -4.95
CA ALA A 14 4.54 -10.73 -6.12
C ALA A 14 3.22 -10.09 -6.59
N VAL A 15 3.31 -8.88 -7.13
CA VAL A 15 2.21 -8.13 -7.71
C VAL A 15 2.39 -8.00 -9.21
N VAL A 16 1.28 -7.93 -9.95
CA VAL A 16 1.30 -7.47 -11.34
C VAL A 16 1.19 -5.94 -11.32
N ALA A 17 2.05 -5.24 -12.05
CA ALA A 17 1.97 -3.78 -12.10
C ALA A 17 2.29 -3.21 -13.47
N VAL A 18 1.56 -2.17 -13.85
CA VAL A 18 1.76 -1.41 -15.08
C VAL A 18 1.76 0.07 -14.73
N ARG A 19 2.75 0.80 -15.24
CA ARG A 19 2.86 2.25 -15.05
C ARG A 19 1.88 2.97 -15.98
N LEU A 20 1.19 3.99 -15.47
CA LEU A 20 0.37 4.90 -16.27
C LEU A 20 1.29 5.86 -17.04
N ASP A 21 1.91 5.33 -18.09
CA ASP A 21 2.80 6.06 -18.99
C ASP A 21 2.08 6.43 -20.29
N LEU A 22 0.93 7.08 -20.13
CA LEU A 22 0.10 7.62 -21.21
C LEU A 22 0.01 9.14 -21.05
N CYS A 23 -0.22 9.86 -22.15
CA CYS A 23 -0.56 11.28 -22.11
C CYS A 23 -2.00 11.44 -21.60
N THR A 24 -2.17 11.71 -20.30
CA THR A 24 -3.46 11.86 -19.62
C THR A 24 -3.30 12.73 -18.38
N ASP A 25 -4.39 13.25 -17.83
CA ASP A 25 -4.41 13.90 -16.50
C ASP A 25 -4.49 12.87 -15.35
N GLY A 26 -4.60 11.58 -15.69
CA GLY A 26 -4.84 10.49 -14.77
C GLY A 26 -6.30 10.03 -14.77
N PHE A 27 -6.68 9.30 -13.72
CA PHE A 27 -8.07 8.92 -13.49
C PHE A 27 -8.37 8.84 -11.99
N ALA A 28 -9.66 8.95 -11.66
CA ALA A 28 -10.16 8.76 -10.30
C ALA A 28 -11.04 7.52 -10.22
N TYR A 29 -11.07 6.89 -9.05
CA TYR A 29 -11.92 5.74 -8.77
C TYR A 29 -12.30 5.71 -7.28
N ARG A 30 -13.31 4.92 -6.90
CA ARG A 30 -13.72 4.77 -5.50
C ARG A 30 -13.25 3.44 -4.94
N LYS A 31 -12.57 3.48 -3.79
CA LYS A 31 -12.14 2.29 -3.04
C LYS A 31 -11.90 2.67 -1.58
N TRP A 32 -12.09 1.70 -0.69
CA TRP A 32 -11.84 1.86 0.76
C TRP A 32 -12.53 3.07 1.40
N GLY A 33 -13.79 3.31 1.01
CA GLY A 33 -14.63 4.36 1.59
C GLY A 33 -14.44 5.76 0.99
N ALA A 34 -13.42 6.00 0.17
CA ALA A 34 -13.14 7.32 -0.40
C ALA A 34 -12.74 7.27 -1.88
N GLU A 35 -12.61 8.46 -2.47
CA GLU A 35 -12.03 8.62 -3.80
C GLU A 35 -10.51 8.42 -3.74
N GLN A 36 -9.98 7.78 -4.78
CA GLN A 36 -8.57 7.58 -5.05
C GLN A 36 -8.24 8.19 -6.41
N ARG A 37 -7.01 8.67 -6.58
CA ARG A 37 -6.51 9.27 -7.82
C ARG A 37 -5.21 8.60 -8.24
N CYS A 38 -5.18 8.20 -9.51
CA CYS A 38 -3.97 7.78 -10.21
C CYS A 38 -3.51 8.94 -11.10
N LYS A 39 -2.38 9.57 -10.78
CA LYS A 39 -1.81 10.65 -11.61
C LYS A 39 -0.80 10.07 -12.63
N PRO A 40 -0.42 10.83 -13.66
CA PRO A 40 0.54 10.36 -14.66
C PRO A 40 1.83 9.86 -14.02
N GLY A 41 2.30 8.71 -14.49
CA GLY A 41 3.50 8.05 -13.97
C GLY A 41 3.29 7.17 -12.73
N ASP A 42 2.12 7.20 -12.07
CA ASP A 42 1.75 6.26 -11.02
C ASP A 42 1.56 4.84 -11.58
N TRP A 43 1.41 3.86 -10.69
CA TRP A 43 1.28 2.46 -11.04
C TRP A 43 -0.12 1.94 -10.76
N VAL A 44 -0.69 1.20 -11.71
CA VAL A 44 -1.83 0.32 -11.47
C VAL A 44 -1.29 -1.04 -11.04
N VAL A 45 -1.72 -1.51 -9.88
CA VAL A 45 -1.20 -2.71 -9.22
C VAL A 45 -2.34 -3.68 -8.98
N ASP A 46 -2.17 -4.91 -9.42
CA ASP A 46 -2.98 -6.06 -9.05
C ASP A 46 -2.20 -6.90 -8.04
N ASN A 47 -2.69 -6.92 -6.80
CA ASN A 47 -2.17 -7.75 -5.73
C ASN A 47 -3.16 -8.89 -5.44
N GLN A 48 -3.08 -9.95 -6.26
CA GLN A 48 -3.88 -11.17 -6.15
C GLN A 48 -5.39 -10.90 -6.23
N GLY A 49 -5.82 -10.12 -7.21
CA GLY A 49 -7.21 -9.74 -7.47
C GLY A 49 -7.65 -8.45 -6.77
N ASP A 50 -6.85 -7.92 -5.82
CA ASP A 50 -7.09 -6.60 -5.26
C ASP A 50 -6.32 -5.53 -6.05
N VAL A 51 -7.06 -4.79 -6.88
CA VAL A 51 -6.50 -3.79 -7.79
C VAL A 51 -6.61 -2.38 -7.20
N TYR A 52 -5.50 -1.65 -7.21
CA TYR A 52 -5.39 -0.28 -6.71
C TYR A 52 -4.20 0.44 -7.36
N THR A 53 -3.97 1.70 -7.00
CA THR A 53 -2.86 2.48 -7.53
C THR A 53 -1.84 2.84 -6.47
N ILE A 54 -0.59 3.02 -6.88
CA ILE A 54 0.53 3.42 -6.02
C ILE A 54 1.27 4.59 -6.67
N ASP A 55 1.55 5.62 -5.89
CA ASP A 55 2.41 6.73 -6.26
C ASP A 55 3.74 6.27 -6.87
N ALA A 56 4.17 6.94 -7.95
CA ALA A 56 5.38 6.60 -8.69
C ALA A 56 6.63 6.47 -7.80
N ALA A 57 6.85 7.41 -6.88
CA ALA A 57 8.03 7.44 -6.02
C ALA A 57 7.94 6.39 -4.90
N SER A 58 6.73 6.13 -4.38
CA SER A 58 6.49 5.03 -3.43
C SER A 58 6.76 3.67 -4.06
N PHE A 59 6.28 3.44 -5.29
CA PHE A 59 6.50 2.20 -6.00
C PHE A 59 7.99 1.97 -6.27
N ALA A 60 8.68 2.94 -6.87
CA ALA A 60 10.11 2.83 -7.20
C ALA A 60 11.01 2.62 -5.97
N ARG A 61 10.64 3.16 -4.81
CA ARG A 61 11.39 3.02 -3.55
C ARG A 61 11.19 1.68 -2.87
N THR A 62 10.04 1.04 -3.08
CA THR A 62 9.62 -0.11 -2.26
C THR A 62 9.48 -1.43 -3.03
N TYR A 63 9.44 -1.39 -4.36
CA TYR A 63 9.29 -2.56 -5.20
C TYR A 63 10.47 -2.76 -6.15
N GLU A 64 10.82 -4.02 -6.37
CA GLU A 64 11.81 -4.45 -7.35
C GLU A 64 11.15 -5.33 -8.41
N ARG A 65 11.57 -5.15 -9.67
CA ARG A 65 11.06 -5.95 -10.80
C ARG A 65 11.71 -7.32 -10.78
N VAL A 66 10.90 -8.37 -10.81
CA VAL A 66 11.38 -9.77 -10.91
C VAL A 66 11.26 -10.32 -12.34
N SER A 67 10.24 -9.89 -13.09
CA SER A 67 10.08 -10.17 -14.51
C SER A 67 9.19 -9.09 -15.14
N PRO A 68 9.03 -9.00 -16.47
CA PRO A 68 8.16 -8.01 -17.09
C PRO A 68 6.74 -8.05 -16.49
N GLY A 69 6.28 -6.92 -15.97
CA GLY A 69 4.96 -6.79 -15.32
C GLY A 69 4.87 -7.36 -13.90
N MET A 70 5.90 -8.03 -13.38
CA MET A 70 5.91 -8.66 -12.06
C MET A 70 6.91 -8.01 -11.10
N TYR A 71 6.45 -7.69 -9.89
CA TYR A 71 7.23 -6.95 -8.91
C TYR A 71 7.06 -7.54 -7.50
N VAL A 72 8.08 -7.40 -6.66
CA VAL A 72 8.03 -7.80 -5.24
C VAL A 72 8.34 -6.59 -4.38
N LYS A 73 7.63 -6.43 -3.26
CA LYS A 73 7.94 -5.38 -2.28
C LYS A 73 9.13 -5.84 -1.44
N THR A 74 10.27 -5.16 -1.57
CA THR A 74 11.50 -5.52 -0.86
C THR A 74 11.74 -4.66 0.38
N ALA A 75 11.22 -3.42 0.39
CA ALA A 75 11.33 -2.54 1.54
C ALA A 75 10.44 -3.03 2.71
N PRO A 76 10.94 -2.98 3.96
CA PRO A 76 10.12 -3.22 5.13
C PRO A 76 9.04 -2.15 5.28
N VAL A 77 8.04 -2.44 6.11
CA VAL A 77 7.01 -1.49 6.51
C VAL A 77 6.98 -1.36 8.02
N TRP A 78 6.41 -0.27 8.50
CA TRP A 78 6.13 -0.04 9.91
C TRP A 78 4.63 -0.04 10.08
N ALA A 79 4.12 -0.80 11.04
CA ALA A 79 2.69 -0.91 11.24
C ALA A 79 2.30 -0.88 12.71
N GLU A 80 1.11 -0.36 12.96
CA GLU A 80 0.46 -0.39 14.25
C GLU A 80 -1.01 -0.77 14.06
N ARG A 81 -1.56 -1.48 15.05
CA ARG A 81 -2.97 -1.83 15.07
C ARG A 81 -3.78 -0.64 15.60
N THR A 82 -4.94 -0.38 15.04
CA THR A 82 -5.83 0.72 15.42
C THR A 82 -6.74 0.33 16.57
N ASP A 83 -6.99 1.25 17.50
CA ASP A 83 -7.91 1.04 18.62
C ASP A 83 -9.35 1.51 18.32
N SER A 84 -9.53 2.30 17.25
CA SER A 84 -10.81 2.88 16.84
C SER A 84 -10.88 3.02 15.32
N ALA A 85 -12.10 3.13 14.78
CA ALA A 85 -12.31 3.39 13.36
C ALA A 85 -11.90 4.82 12.99
N GLY A 86 -11.51 5.03 11.73
CA GLY A 86 -11.06 6.33 11.25
C GLY A 86 -10.68 6.32 9.78
N ALA A 87 -9.86 7.30 9.39
CA ALA A 87 -9.38 7.46 8.04
C ALA A 87 -7.94 8.00 8.03
N ILE A 88 -7.14 7.56 7.05
CA ILE A 88 -5.77 8.05 6.82
C ILE A 88 -5.66 8.62 5.41
N ARG A 89 -5.01 9.79 5.30
CA ARG A 89 -4.65 10.37 4.00
C ARG A 89 -3.47 9.61 3.42
N THR A 90 -3.60 9.20 2.17
CA THR A 90 -2.56 8.55 1.38
C THR A 90 -2.07 9.51 0.28
N ARG A 91 -1.15 9.06 -0.58
CA ARG A 91 -0.72 9.87 -1.74
C ARG A 91 -1.75 9.88 -2.87
N GLU A 92 -2.62 8.87 -2.89
CA GLU A 92 -3.66 8.65 -3.89
C GLU A 92 -5.00 9.25 -3.44
N GLY A 93 -5.24 9.36 -2.13
CA GLY A 93 -6.51 9.86 -1.59
C GLY A 93 -6.63 9.63 -0.09
N GLU A 94 -7.65 8.89 0.32
CA GLU A 94 -7.93 8.57 1.72
C GLU A 94 -8.33 7.09 1.86
N THR A 95 -7.94 6.42 2.94
CA THR A 95 -8.36 5.05 3.22
C THR A 95 -9.08 4.99 4.56
N HIS A 96 -10.33 4.55 4.57
CA HIS A 96 -11.09 4.30 5.79
C HIS A 96 -10.70 2.96 6.41
N TYR A 97 -10.74 2.89 7.73
CA TYR A 97 -10.40 1.68 8.49
C TYR A 97 -11.29 1.51 9.71
N ALA A 98 -11.45 0.27 10.14
CA ALA A 98 -12.16 -0.10 11.36
C ALA A 98 -11.20 -0.25 12.54
N ALA A 99 -11.75 -0.27 13.76
CA ALA A 99 -10.98 -0.65 14.93
C ALA A 99 -10.41 -2.07 14.75
N GLY A 100 -9.13 -2.23 15.04
CA GLY A 100 -8.42 -3.50 14.92
C GLY A 100 -7.69 -3.70 13.59
N ASP A 101 -7.92 -2.85 12.58
CA ASP A 101 -7.15 -2.80 11.34
C ASP A 101 -5.74 -2.23 11.57
N TYR A 102 -4.88 -2.31 10.57
CA TYR A 102 -3.51 -1.81 10.64
C TYR A 102 -3.34 -0.51 9.86
N LEU A 103 -2.69 0.47 10.49
CA LEU A 103 -2.03 1.56 9.78
C LEU A 103 -0.62 1.11 9.43
N VAL A 104 -0.27 1.20 8.16
CA VAL A 104 0.99 0.74 7.59
C VAL A 104 1.69 1.90 6.92
N TYR A 105 2.98 2.05 7.18
CA TYR A 105 3.83 3.14 6.71
C TYR A 105 5.06 2.57 5.99
N ASN A 106 5.52 3.24 4.94
CA ASN A 106 6.71 2.80 4.19
C ASN A 106 8.04 3.28 4.82
N ASP A 107 7.98 4.03 5.93
CA ASP A 107 9.13 4.44 6.73
C ASP A 107 8.80 4.51 8.24
N ALA A 108 9.84 4.60 9.08
CA ALA A 108 9.73 4.61 10.53
C ALA A 108 9.13 5.91 11.10
N GLU A 109 9.14 6.99 10.31
CA GLU A 109 8.65 8.32 10.68
C GLU A 109 7.17 8.51 10.33
N ARG A 110 6.47 7.41 9.97
CA ARG A 110 5.05 7.37 9.61
C ARG A 110 4.73 8.11 8.30
N GLY A 111 5.71 8.20 7.39
CA GLY A 111 5.48 8.68 6.05
C GLY A 111 4.83 7.63 5.15
N ASP A 112 4.09 8.12 4.13
CA ASP A 112 3.54 7.29 3.06
C ASP A 112 2.65 6.15 3.59
N GLY A 113 1.70 6.56 4.44
CA GLY A 113 0.81 5.68 5.19
C GLY A 113 -0.44 5.25 4.41
N TYR A 114 -0.94 4.06 4.72
CA TYR A 114 -2.18 3.48 4.21
C TYR A 114 -2.77 2.52 5.24
N ALA A 115 -4.05 2.18 5.13
CA ALA A 115 -4.69 1.21 6.02
C ALA A 115 -4.87 -0.16 5.34
N VAL A 116 -4.74 -1.22 6.13
CA VAL A 116 -4.92 -2.60 5.69
C VAL A 116 -5.77 -3.33 6.74
N SER A 117 -6.81 -4.04 6.30
CA SER A 117 -7.62 -4.86 7.20
C SER A 117 -6.76 -5.88 7.95
N ALA A 118 -7.11 -6.19 9.21
CA ALA A 118 -6.34 -7.14 10.03
C ALA A 118 -6.03 -8.47 9.31
N ASP A 119 -7.03 -9.12 8.71
CA ASP A 119 -6.87 -10.41 8.03
C ASP A 119 -5.86 -10.31 6.88
N ARG A 120 -6.05 -9.32 5.99
CA ARG A 120 -5.13 -9.06 4.87
C ARG A 120 -3.72 -8.71 5.35
N PHE A 121 -3.59 -7.96 6.44
CA PHE A 121 -2.28 -7.61 7.00
C PHE A 121 -1.52 -8.88 7.43
N HIS A 122 -2.18 -9.79 8.14
CA HIS A 122 -1.56 -11.05 8.57
C HIS A 122 -1.23 -12.01 7.42
N THR A 123 -2.00 -11.98 6.33
CA THR A 123 -1.67 -12.71 5.09
C THR A 123 -0.42 -12.15 4.41
N LEU A 124 -0.25 -10.82 4.39
CA LEU A 124 0.80 -10.18 3.61
C LEU A 124 2.11 -9.96 4.37
N TYR A 125 2.05 -9.82 5.70
CA TYR A 125 3.18 -9.36 6.50
C TYR A 125 3.52 -10.31 7.64
N GLU A 126 4.79 -10.29 8.00
CA GLU A 126 5.32 -10.92 9.21
C GLU A 126 6.23 -9.94 9.95
N ALA A 127 6.24 -10.03 11.27
CA ALA A 127 7.06 -9.16 12.11
C ALA A 127 8.54 -9.43 11.81
N LEU A 128 9.32 -8.36 11.79
CA LEU A 128 10.77 -8.44 11.86
C LEU A 128 11.16 -8.31 13.33
N ASP A 129 11.89 -9.29 13.84
CA ASP A 129 12.50 -9.24 15.18
C ASP A 129 13.56 -8.12 15.29
#